data_AF-T0H041-F1
#
_entry.id   AF-T0H041-F1
#
_cell.length_a   1.000
_cell.length_b   1.000
_cell.length_c   1.000
_cell.angle_alpha   90.00
_cell.angle_beta   90.00
_cell.angle_gamma   90.00
#
_symmetry.space_group_name_H-M   'P 1'
#
loop_
_entity.id
_entity.type
_entity.pdbx_description
1 polymer ?
#
loop_
_entity_poly.entity_id
_entity_poly.type
_entity_poly.pdbx_seq_one_letter_code
_entity_poly.pdbx_strand_id
1 'polypeptide(L)'
;MHDLWSERDLTSVAATHRIDELRSFVVEALPVTKTQYPALPEADRVIAFCVKHSALHFSKTSGQLAALAEKMDHGAHPDLGEATKIVANSLVNALKLAEELSISTESILTFLSQKYP
;
A
#
# COMPACT_ATOMS: atom_id res chain seq x y z
N MET A 1 -8.03 25.76 15.18
CA MET A 1 -7.57 24.63 14.36
C MET A 1 -7.47 23.46 15.32
N HIS A 2 -8.55 22.67 15.42
CA HIS A 2 -8.62 21.56 16.39
C HIS A 2 -7.61 20.50 16.00
N ASP A 3 -6.77 20.13 16.95
CA ASP A 3 -5.78 19.07 16.81
C ASP A 3 -6.52 17.72 16.68
N LEU A 4 -6.73 17.27 15.45
CA LEU A 4 -7.41 16.00 15.13
C LEU A 4 -6.52 14.77 15.41
N TRP A 5 -5.33 14.97 15.97
CA TRP A 5 -4.31 13.95 16.19
C TRP A 5 -4.06 13.65 17.68
N SER A 6 -4.93 14.09 18.59
CA SER A 6 -4.78 13.77 20.01
C SER A 6 -4.88 12.25 20.23
N GLU A 7 -3.77 11.65 20.65
CA GLU A 7 -3.61 10.34 21.28
C GLU A 7 -4.35 9.17 20.60
N ARG A 8 -3.91 8.80 19.40
CA ARG A 8 -4.17 7.43 18.92
C ARG A 8 -3.01 6.54 19.34
N ASP A 9 -3.28 5.62 20.26
CA ASP A 9 -2.39 4.49 20.50
C ASP A 9 -2.36 3.58 19.27
N LEU A 10 -1.46 3.92 18.33
CA LEU A 10 -1.18 3.14 17.14
C LEU A 10 -0.52 1.78 17.47
N THR A 11 -0.08 1.58 18.70
CA THR A 11 0.54 0.32 19.17
C THR A 11 -0.46 -0.63 19.83
N SER A 12 -1.74 -0.25 19.94
CA SER A 12 -2.77 -1.10 20.51
C SER A 12 -3.00 -2.38 19.69
N VAL A 13 -3.24 -3.50 20.39
CA VAL A 13 -3.52 -4.83 19.79
C VAL A 13 -4.63 -4.77 18.74
N ALA A 14 -5.62 -3.90 18.93
CA ALA A 14 -6.73 -3.71 17.99
C ALA A 14 -6.35 -2.99 16.69
N ALA A 15 -5.29 -2.16 16.68
CA ALA A 15 -4.75 -1.57 15.46
C ALA A 15 -3.95 -2.61 14.66
N THR A 16 -3.14 -3.42 15.34
CA THR A 16 -2.36 -4.50 14.72
C THR A 16 -3.26 -5.52 14.00
N HIS A 17 -4.31 -5.99 14.67
CA HIS A 17 -5.24 -6.99 14.11
C HIS A 17 -5.90 -6.53 12.81
N ARG A 18 -6.27 -5.24 12.71
CA ARG A 18 -6.94 -4.69 11.52
C ARG A 18 -6.01 -4.56 10.31
N ILE A 19 -4.74 -4.26 10.53
CA ILE A 19 -3.75 -4.20 9.44
C ILE A 19 -3.40 -5.61 8.97
N ASP A 20 -3.27 -6.58 9.89
CA ASP A 20 -3.03 -7.98 9.55
C ASP A 20 -4.21 -8.59 8.77
N GLU A 21 -5.45 -8.31 9.15
CA GLU A 21 -6.65 -8.69 8.39
C GLU A 21 -6.61 -8.12 6.97
N LEU A 22 -6.33 -6.83 6.84
CA LEU A 22 -6.30 -6.17 5.53
C LEU A 22 -5.15 -6.70 4.66
N ARG A 23 -3.97 -6.95 5.24
CA ARG A 23 -2.84 -7.55 4.52
C ARG A 23 -3.18 -8.97 4.06
N SER A 24 -3.77 -9.78 4.93
CA SER A 24 -4.19 -11.16 4.60
C SER A 24 -5.19 -11.16 3.43
N PHE A 25 -6.20 -10.30 3.50
CA PHE A 25 -7.19 -10.15 2.43
C PHE A 25 -6.55 -9.76 1.09
N VAL A 26 -5.64 -8.79 1.09
CA VAL A 26 -4.93 -8.34 -0.13
C VAL A 26 -4.10 -9.48 -0.74
N VAL A 27 -3.42 -10.25 0.09
CA VAL A 27 -2.51 -11.31 -0.35
C VAL A 27 -3.28 -12.50 -0.93
N GLU A 28 -4.40 -12.87 -0.30
CA GLU A 28 -5.31 -13.89 -0.79
C GLU A 28 -5.95 -13.49 -2.14
N ALA A 29 -6.34 -12.22 -2.28
CA ALA A 29 -6.93 -11.73 -3.52
C ALA A 29 -5.94 -11.61 -4.68
N LEU A 30 -4.64 -11.43 -4.39
CA LEU A 30 -3.60 -11.15 -5.40
C LEU A 30 -2.39 -12.10 -5.24
N PRO A 31 -2.54 -13.41 -5.45
CA PRO A 31 -1.50 -14.39 -5.13
C PRO A 31 -0.38 -14.40 -6.19
N VAL A 32 0.90 -14.35 -5.77
CA VAL A 32 2.03 -14.48 -6.70
C VAL A 32 2.26 -15.96 -7.00
N THR A 33 1.72 -16.43 -8.13
CA THR A 33 1.78 -17.85 -8.52
C THR A 33 2.27 -18.00 -9.95
N LYS A 34 2.80 -19.18 -10.31
CA LYS A 34 3.13 -19.52 -11.70
C LYS A 34 1.90 -19.52 -12.63
N THR A 35 0.69 -19.70 -12.08
CA THR A 35 -0.57 -19.57 -12.85
C THR A 35 -0.82 -18.14 -13.28
N GLN A 36 -0.64 -17.17 -12.37
CA GLN A 36 -0.81 -15.75 -12.68
C GLN A 36 0.39 -15.17 -13.44
N TYR A 37 1.58 -15.67 -13.14
CA TYR A 37 2.85 -15.23 -13.74
C TYR A 37 3.59 -16.44 -14.32
N PRO A 38 3.30 -16.84 -15.57
CA PRO A 38 3.94 -18.00 -16.20
C PRO A 38 5.47 -17.90 -16.27
N ALA A 39 5.99 -16.67 -16.31
CA ALA A 39 7.42 -16.36 -16.31
C ALA A 39 7.97 -16.03 -14.89
N LEU A 40 7.28 -16.45 -13.83
CA LEU A 40 7.77 -16.26 -12.46
C LEU A 40 9.12 -16.96 -12.30
N PRO A 41 10.15 -16.27 -11.81
CA PRO A 41 11.48 -16.85 -11.70
C PRO A 41 11.53 -17.86 -10.54
N GLU A 42 12.66 -18.55 -10.43
CA GLU A 42 12.94 -19.45 -9.31
C GLU A 42 12.99 -18.71 -7.97
N ALA A 43 12.84 -19.46 -6.87
CA ALA A 43 12.58 -18.92 -5.53
C ALA A 43 13.58 -17.83 -5.08
N ASP A 44 14.86 -17.97 -5.43
CA ASP A 44 15.92 -17.02 -5.12
C ASP A 44 15.75 -15.65 -5.78
N ARG A 45 14.93 -15.56 -6.84
CA ARG A 45 14.69 -14.35 -7.63
C ARG A 45 13.26 -13.84 -7.52
N VAL A 46 12.38 -14.54 -6.81
CA VAL A 46 10.97 -14.13 -6.65
C VAL A 46 10.87 -12.76 -5.97
N ILE A 47 11.68 -12.49 -4.95
CA ILE A 47 11.70 -11.16 -4.29
C ILE A 47 12.03 -10.05 -5.30
N ALA A 48 13.04 -10.26 -6.15
CA ALA A 48 13.42 -9.27 -7.17
C ALA A 48 12.30 -9.04 -8.21
N PHE A 49 11.56 -10.10 -8.55
CA PHE A 49 10.37 -9.98 -9.38
C PHE A 49 9.28 -9.16 -8.66
N CYS A 50 8.95 -9.50 -7.42
CA CYS A 50 7.93 -8.82 -6.61
C CYS A 50 8.24 -7.32 -6.48
N VAL A 51 9.48 -6.95 -6.14
CA VAL A 51 9.90 -5.55 -6.04
C VAL A 51 9.73 -4.81 -7.38
N LYS A 52 10.20 -5.40 -8.49
CA LYS A 52 10.07 -4.78 -9.82
C LYS A 52 8.62 -4.65 -10.25
N HIS A 53 7.81 -5.68 -10.01
CA HIS A 53 6.40 -5.70 -10.36
C HIS A 53 5.62 -4.66 -9.56
N SER A 54 5.81 -4.63 -8.25
CA SER A 54 5.21 -3.64 -7.35
C SER A 54 5.64 -2.22 -7.69
N ALA A 55 6.90 -1.98 -8.09
CA ALA A 55 7.36 -0.68 -8.55
C ALA A 55 6.56 -0.17 -9.77
N LEU A 56 6.22 -1.04 -10.73
CA LEU A 56 5.39 -0.66 -11.88
C LEU A 56 3.98 -0.22 -11.45
N HIS A 57 3.38 -0.93 -10.48
CA HIS A 57 2.07 -0.56 -9.95
C HIS A 57 2.11 0.76 -9.18
N PHE A 58 3.15 1.00 -8.38
CA PHE A 58 3.36 2.30 -7.72
C PHE A 58 3.54 3.44 -8.72
N SER A 59 4.32 3.24 -9.79
CA SER A 59 4.47 4.26 -10.84
C SER A 59 3.13 4.56 -11.51
N LYS A 60 2.32 3.53 -11.79
CA LYS A 60 0.98 3.70 -12.37
C LYS A 60 0.06 4.50 -11.44
N THR A 61 -0.03 4.13 -10.16
CA THR A 61 -0.92 4.83 -9.22
C THR A 61 -0.44 6.26 -8.94
N SER A 62 0.87 6.48 -8.86
CA SER A 62 1.45 7.82 -8.74
C SER A 62 1.14 8.69 -9.96
N GLY A 63 1.24 8.14 -11.18
CA GLY A 63 0.86 8.86 -12.39
C GLY A 63 -0.63 9.22 -12.44
N GLN A 64 -1.51 8.32 -11.97
CA GLN A 64 -2.94 8.62 -11.82
C GLN A 64 -3.20 9.76 -10.82
N LEU A 65 -2.49 9.75 -9.69
CA LEU A 65 -2.59 10.83 -8.70
C LEU A 65 -2.10 12.17 -9.28
N ALA A 66 -0.99 12.16 -10.00
CA ALA A 66 -0.45 13.35 -10.66
C ALA A 66 -1.44 13.92 -11.69
N ALA A 67 -2.05 13.06 -12.51
CA ALA A 67 -3.08 13.49 -13.47
C ALA A 67 -4.32 14.07 -12.77
N LEU A 68 -4.73 13.51 -11.63
CA LEU A 68 -5.82 14.07 -10.84
C LEU A 68 -5.45 15.46 -10.28
N ALA A 69 -4.22 15.62 -9.79
CA ALA A 69 -3.72 16.92 -9.32
C ALA A 69 -3.68 17.96 -10.45
N GLU A 70 -3.15 17.60 -11.61
CA GLU A 70 -3.11 18.47 -12.80
C GLU A 70 -4.51 18.93 -13.22
N LYS A 71 -5.50 18.02 -13.24
CA LYS A 71 -6.89 18.42 -13.51
C LYS A 71 -7.38 19.50 -12.54
N MET A 72 -7.08 19.37 -11.25
CA MET A 72 -7.49 20.33 -10.22
C MET A 72 -6.77 21.68 -10.40
N ASP A 73 -5.47 21.66 -10.73
CA ASP A 73 -4.69 22.87 -11.03
C ASP A 73 -5.25 23.61 -12.25
N HIS A 74 -5.91 22.90 -13.16
CA HIS A 74 -6.57 23.43 -14.35
C HIS A 74 -8.06 23.76 -14.12
N GLY A 75 -8.53 23.77 -12.86
CA GLY A 75 -9.85 24.22 -12.47
C GLY A 75 -10.94 23.15 -12.43
N ALA A 76 -10.60 21.86 -12.60
CA ALA A 76 -11.55 20.79 -12.36
C ALA A 76 -11.91 20.67 -10.88
N HIS A 77 -13.15 20.31 -10.58
CA HIS A 77 -13.55 20.02 -9.20
C HIS A 77 -12.93 18.70 -8.70
N PRO A 78 -12.62 18.59 -7.39
CA PRO A 78 -12.12 17.36 -6.81
C PRO A 78 -13.09 16.19 -7.01
N ASP A 79 -12.68 15.17 -7.78
CA ASP A 79 -13.40 13.90 -7.87
C ASP A 79 -12.96 12.99 -6.71
N LEU A 80 -13.73 13.01 -5.62
CA LEU A 80 -13.46 12.19 -4.44
C LEU A 80 -13.54 10.69 -4.75
N GLY A 81 -14.32 10.27 -5.74
CA GLY A 81 -14.43 8.88 -6.16
C GLY A 81 -13.16 8.41 -6.88
N GLU A 82 -12.64 9.22 -7.78
CA GLU A 82 -11.34 9.00 -8.45
C GLU A 82 -10.20 8.99 -7.40
N ALA A 83 -10.16 9.99 -6.52
CA ALA A 83 -9.16 10.10 -5.45
C ALA A 83 -9.17 8.86 -4.53
N THR A 84 -10.35 8.44 -4.08
CA THR A 84 -10.51 7.27 -3.19
C THR A 84 -9.97 6.01 -3.85
N LYS A 85 -10.26 5.79 -5.14
CA LYS A 85 -9.75 4.62 -5.88
C LYS A 85 -8.23 4.64 -5.99
N ILE A 86 -7.63 5.80 -6.30
CA ILE A 86 -6.18 5.94 -6.43
C ILE A 86 -5.48 5.68 -5.09
N VAL A 87 -6.00 6.25 -3.99
CA VAL A 87 -5.46 6.06 -2.64
C VAL A 87 -5.61 4.61 -2.19
N ALA A 88 -6.78 4.00 -2.38
CA ALA A 88 -7.02 2.60 -2.04
C ALA A 88 -6.07 1.66 -2.82
N ASN A 89 -5.90 1.87 -4.13
CA ASN A 89 -4.96 1.08 -4.93
C ASN A 89 -3.51 1.25 -4.46
N SER A 90 -3.13 2.46 -4.07
CA SER A 90 -1.79 2.72 -3.54
C SER A 90 -1.55 1.98 -2.22
N LEU A 91 -2.56 1.93 -1.34
CA LEU A 91 -2.51 1.16 -0.10
C LEU A 91 -2.43 -0.36 -0.38
N VAL A 92 -3.24 -0.87 -1.30
CA VAL A 92 -3.19 -2.28 -1.72
C VAL A 92 -1.80 -2.66 -2.23
N ASN A 93 -1.19 -1.83 -3.09
CA ASN A 93 0.17 -2.06 -3.59
C ASN A 93 1.21 -2.09 -2.45
N ALA A 94 1.08 -1.19 -1.46
CA ALA A 94 1.96 -1.15 -0.29
C ALA A 94 1.83 -2.39 0.59
N LEU A 95 0.60 -2.80 0.91
CA LEU A 95 0.36 -3.98 1.72
C LEU A 95 0.79 -5.26 1.01
N LYS A 96 0.57 -5.33 -0.31
CA LYS A 96 1.01 -6.48 -1.10
C LYS A 96 2.53 -6.63 -1.09
N LEU A 97 3.26 -5.54 -1.34
CA LEU A 97 4.72 -5.57 -1.30
C LEU A 97 5.25 -5.84 0.11
N ALA A 98 4.60 -5.30 1.15
CA ALA A 98 4.97 -5.58 2.53
C ALA A 98 4.93 -7.08 2.82
N GLU A 99 3.88 -7.79 2.39
CA GLU A 99 3.83 -9.25 2.52
C GLU A 99 4.94 -9.94 1.71
N GLU A 100 5.13 -9.56 0.44
CA GLU A 100 6.14 -10.17 -0.44
C GLU A 100 7.57 -10.00 0.10
N LEU A 101 7.79 -8.99 0.94
CA LEU A 101 9.04 -8.72 1.64
C LEU A 101 9.05 -9.20 3.10
N SER A 102 8.00 -9.90 3.55
CA SER A 102 7.83 -10.39 4.92
C SER A 102 7.93 -9.27 5.98
N ILE A 103 7.44 -8.08 5.65
CA ILE A 103 7.36 -6.94 6.56
C ILE A 103 6.11 -7.10 7.41
N SER A 104 6.30 -7.35 8.71
CA SER A 104 5.22 -7.51 9.67
C SER A 104 4.55 -6.18 10.03
N THR A 105 3.30 -6.22 10.49
CA THR A 105 2.61 -5.04 11.06
C THR A 105 3.40 -4.43 12.20
N GLU A 106 3.99 -5.26 13.08
CA GLU A 106 4.86 -4.80 14.16
C GLU A 106 6.07 -4.00 13.64
N SER A 107 6.69 -4.44 12.54
CA SER A 107 7.80 -3.71 11.90
C SER A 107 7.35 -2.35 11.37
N ILE A 108 6.15 -2.28 10.77
CA ILE A 108 5.56 -1.04 10.30
C ILE A 108 5.28 -0.09 11.47
N LEU A 109 4.66 -0.59 12.54
CA LEU A 109 4.36 0.22 13.73
C LEU A 109 5.63 0.73 14.42
N THR A 110 6.67 -0.11 14.50
CA THR A 110 7.99 0.28 15.03
C THR A 110 8.62 1.39 14.20
N PHE A 111 8.56 1.28 12.87
CA PHE A 111 9.05 2.34 11.99
C PHE A 111 8.27 3.65 12.18
N LEU A 112 6.95 3.58 12.35
CA LEU A 112 6.11 4.75 12.56
C LEU A 112 6.39 5.44 13.90
N SER A 113 6.51 4.68 14.99
CA SER A 113 6.80 5.25 16.32
C SER A 113 8.19 5.89 16.40
N GLN A 114 9.16 5.37 15.65
CA GLN A 114 10.49 6.00 15.54
C GLN A 114 10.46 7.28 14.71
N LYS A 115 9.62 7.36 13.67
CA LYS A 115 9.55 8.50 12.76
C LYS A 115 8.67 9.64 13.27
N TYR A 116 7.61 9.31 14.01
CA TYR A 116 6.61 10.26 14.53
C TYR A 116 6.49 10.06 16.06
N PRO A 117 7.40 10.66 16.84
CA PRO A 117 7.40 10.55 18.30
C PRO A 117 6.21 11.27 18.96
#